data_AF-A0A353BSY3-F1
#
_entry.id   AF-A0A353BSY3-F1
#
_cell.length_a   1.000
_cell.length_b   1.000
_cell.length_c   1.000
_cell.angle_alpha   90.00
_cell.angle_beta   90.00
_cell.angle_gamma   90.00
#
_symmetry.space_group_name_H-M   'P 1'
#
loop_
_entity.id
_entity.type
_entity.pdbx_description
1 polymer ?
#
loop_
_entity_poly.entity_id
_entity_poly.type
_entity_poly.pdbx_seq_one_letter_code
_entity_poly.pdbx_strand_id
1 'polypeptide(L)'
;MINTVWLTLTGLGITIAIVSGKIGIITPTIFASADKAIQFCLGLAGVMAFWSGILKIAEVSGITEQIAKLFQPILALLFPSISRQKKVLGLISLTMAANLLGLGNITTPLGLKTMTELQELNPTPEKASDEICTFLALVLGGLSL
;
A
#
# COMPACT_ATOMS: atom_id res chain seq x y z
N MET A 1 -2.02 10.77 -16.74
CA MET A 1 -3.50 10.59 -16.70
C MET A 1 -4.10 11.11 -15.40
N ILE A 2 -3.68 10.63 -14.22
CA ILE A 2 -4.25 11.10 -12.92
C ILE A 2 -4.01 12.59 -12.64
N ASN A 3 -2.82 13.13 -12.94
CA ASN A 3 -2.51 14.55 -12.74
C ASN A 3 -3.44 15.46 -13.56
N THR A 4 -3.76 15.05 -14.79
CA THR A 4 -4.67 15.80 -15.65
C THR A 4 -6.07 15.84 -15.04
N VAL A 5 -6.56 14.71 -14.51
CA VAL A 5 -7.87 14.64 -13.85
C VAL A 5 -7.92 15.57 -12.63
N TRP A 6 -6.95 15.50 -11.72
CA TRP A 6 -6.91 16.37 -10.55
C TRP A 6 -6.85 17.84 -10.90
N LEU A 7 -6.01 18.20 -11.88
CA LEU A 7 -5.84 19.58 -12.30
C LEU A 7 -7.12 20.13 -12.93
N THR A 8 -7.84 19.33 -13.72
CA THR A 8 -9.16 19.72 -14.25
C THR A 8 -10.20 19.90 -13.15
N LEU A 9 -10.25 19.01 -12.17
CA LEU A 9 -11.22 19.05 -11.06
C LEU A 9 -11.01 20.29 -10.18
N THR A 10 -9.75 20.57 -9.80
CA THR A 10 -9.40 21.76 -9.00
C THR A 10 -9.64 23.05 -9.79
N GLY A 11 -9.26 23.08 -11.07
CA GLY A 11 -9.50 24.22 -11.95
C GLY A 11 -10.98 24.54 -12.10
N LEU A 12 -11.81 23.53 -12.37
CA LEU A 12 -13.26 23.69 -12.53
C LEU A 12 -13.90 24.22 -11.23
N GLY A 13 -13.48 23.71 -10.07
CA GLY A 13 -13.96 24.18 -8.77
C GLY A 13 -13.66 25.65 -8.52
N ILE A 14 -12.45 26.11 -8.88
CA ILE A 14 -12.07 27.53 -8.80
C ILE A 14 -12.90 28.38 -9.76
N THR A 15 -13.09 27.93 -11.01
CA THR A 15 -13.90 28.66 -12.00
C THR A 15 -15.35 28.82 -11.52
N ILE A 16 -15.97 27.77 -10.98
CA ILE A 16 -17.34 27.82 -10.44
C ILE A 16 -17.44 28.80 -9.26
N ALA A 17 -16.43 28.82 -8.37
CA ALA A 17 -16.40 29.74 -7.23
C ALA A 17 -16.28 31.21 -7.67
N ILE A 18 -15.53 31.48 -8.76
CA ILE A 18 -15.42 32.81 -9.37
C ILE A 18 -16.76 33.23 -9.99
N VAL A 19 -17.36 32.38 -10.83
CA VAL A 19 -18.63 32.66 -11.51
C VAL A 19 -19.78 32.85 -10.51
N SER A 20 -19.78 32.11 -9.40
CA SER A 20 -20.80 32.22 -8.35
C SER A 20 -20.58 33.42 -7.41
N GLY A 21 -19.55 34.24 -7.61
CA GLY A 21 -19.24 35.40 -6.78
C GLY A 21 -18.71 35.07 -5.37
N LYS A 22 -18.41 33.80 -5.07
CA LYS A 22 -17.97 33.33 -3.75
C LYS A 22 -16.44 33.21 -3.66
N ILE A 23 -15.70 34.15 -4.24
CA ILE A 23 -14.23 34.09 -4.33
C ILE A 23 -13.57 34.02 -2.94
N GLY A 24 -14.18 34.67 -1.94
CA GLY A 24 -13.69 34.67 -0.55
C GLY A 24 -13.63 33.30 0.12
N ILE A 25 -14.26 32.26 -0.42
CA ILE A 25 -14.21 30.90 0.16
C ILE A 25 -12.95 30.14 -0.25
N ILE A 26 -12.26 30.57 -1.32
CA ILE A 26 -11.16 29.81 -1.93
C ILE A 26 -9.98 29.75 -0.96
N THR A 27 -9.51 30.91 -0.49
CA THR A 27 -8.40 31.03 0.45
C THR A 27 -8.61 30.23 1.74
N PRO A 28 -9.72 30.37 2.51
CA PRO A 28 -9.93 29.60 3.72
C PRO A 28 -10.08 28.10 3.43
N THR A 29 -10.65 27.71 2.28
CA THR A 29 -10.77 26.29 1.89
C THR A 29 -9.41 25.65 1.66
N ILE A 30 -8.48 26.35 0.99
CA ILE A 30 -7.12 25.85 0.76
C ILE A 30 -6.40 25.61 2.09
N PHE A 31 -6.44 26.58 3.01
CA PHE A 31 -5.80 26.44 4.32
C PHE A 31 -6.47 25.35 5.17
N ALA A 32 -7.80 25.27 5.18
CA ALA A 32 -8.51 24.21 5.90
C ALA A 32 -8.19 22.81 5.35
N SER A 33 -8.08 22.67 4.03
CA SER A 33 -7.66 21.41 3.39
C SER A 33 -6.20 21.06 3.72
N ALA A 34 -5.30 22.04 3.75
CA ALA A 34 -3.91 21.83 4.14
C ALA A 34 -3.79 21.35 5.59
N ASP A 35 -4.52 21.99 6.51
CA ASP A 35 -4.55 21.57 7.93
C ASP A 35 -5.08 20.14 8.09
N LYS A 36 -6.21 19.82 7.43
CA LYS A 36 -6.75 18.45 7.42
C LYS A 36 -5.77 17.44 6.84
N ALA A 37 -5.06 17.80 5.77
CA ALA A 37 -4.05 16.92 5.17
C ALA A 37 -2.90 16.64 6.14
N ILE A 38 -2.42 17.66 6.86
CA ILE A 38 -1.37 17.49 7.88
C ILE A 38 -1.86 16.60 9.02
N GLN A 39 -3.05 16.87 9.57
CA GLN A 39 -3.63 16.05 10.63
C GLN A 39 -3.79 14.59 10.20
N PHE A 40 -4.25 14.36 8.97
CA PHE A 40 -4.37 13.04 8.38
C PHE A 40 -3.01 12.34 8.25
N CYS A 41 -2.02 13.03 7.69
CA CYS A 41 -0.67 12.49 7.53
C CYS A 41 -0.02 12.14 8.87
N LEU A 42 -0.17 12.98 9.90
CA LEU A 42 0.34 12.71 11.24
C LEU A 42 -0.35 11.51 11.89
N GLY A 43 -1.69 11.42 11.78
CA GLY A 43 -2.45 10.27 12.27
C GLY A 43 -2.01 8.97 11.58
N LEU A 44 -1.88 8.99 10.26
CA LEU A 44 -1.42 7.85 9.48
C LEU A 44 0.02 7.46 9.83
N ALA A 45 0.93 8.45 9.93
CA ALA A 45 2.32 8.21 10.28
C ALA A 45 2.48 7.56 11.66
N GLY A 46 1.73 8.01 12.67
CA GLY A 46 1.75 7.43 14.01
C GLY A 46 1.30 5.96 14.02
N VAL A 47 0.17 5.67 13.36
CA VAL A 47 -0.35 4.30 13.23
C VAL A 47 0.62 3.42 12.45
N MET A 48 1.16 3.90 11.33
CA MET A 48 2.17 3.17 10.54
C MET A 48 3.45 2.90 11.33
N ALA A 49 3.95 3.87 12.09
CA ALA A 49 5.16 3.71 12.89
C ALA A 49 4.98 2.67 14.00
N PHE A 50 3.85 2.72 14.72
CA PHE A 50 3.51 1.74 15.75
C PHE A 50 3.47 0.31 15.20
N TRP A 51 2.72 0.13 14.12
CA TRP A 51 2.55 -1.18 13.50
C TRP A 51 3.82 -1.70 12.83
N SER A 52 4.60 -0.82 12.18
CA SER A 52 5.90 -1.19 11.62
C SER A 52 6.89 -1.61 12.71
N GLY A 53 6.82 -0.99 13.89
CA GLY A 53 7.57 -1.39 15.07
C GLY A 53 7.21 -2.80 15.55
N ILE A 54 5.91 -3.09 15.71
CA ILE A 54 5.43 -4.46 16.04
C ILE A 54 5.89 -5.46 15.00
N LEU A 55 5.77 -5.11 13.71
CA LEU A 55 6.22 -5.96 12.62
C LEU A 55 7.72 -6.25 12.70
N LYS A 56 8.53 -5.25 13.04
CA LYS A 56 9.97 -5.43 13.21
C LYS A 56 10.30 -6.37 14.37
N ILE A 57 9.52 -6.33 15.45
CA ILE A 57 9.66 -7.26 16.56
C ILE A 57 9.29 -8.69 16.12
N ALA A 58 8.22 -8.86 15.33
CA ALA A 58 7.83 -10.16 14.77
C ALA A 58 8.90 -10.72 13.80
N GLU A 59 9.55 -9.85 13.04
CA GLU A 59 10.67 -10.21 12.14
C GLU A 59 11.90 -10.67 12.95
N VAL A 60 12.32 -9.88 13.94
CA VAL A 60 13.52 -10.20 14.76
C VAL A 60 13.29 -11.44 15.64
N SER A 61 12.07 -11.72 16.06
CA SER A 61 11.71 -12.92 16.83
C SER A 61 11.57 -14.18 15.98
N GLY A 62 11.66 -14.07 14.64
CA GLY A 62 11.54 -15.20 13.73
C GLY A 62 10.10 -15.74 13.54
N ILE A 63 9.10 -15.04 14.07
CA ILE A 63 7.68 -15.38 13.89
C ILE A 63 7.32 -15.31 12.39
N THR A 64 7.89 -14.35 11.67
CA THR A 64 7.71 -14.21 10.23
C THR A 64 8.20 -15.42 9.45
N GLU A 65 9.34 -16.03 9.80
CA GLU A 65 9.81 -17.26 9.18
C GLU A 65 8.90 -18.46 9.48
N GLN A 66 8.32 -18.52 10.67
CA GLN A 66 7.39 -19.60 11.04
C GLN A 66 6.09 -19.50 10.23
N ILE A 67 5.54 -18.29 10.12
CA ILE A 67 4.37 -18.01 9.27
C ILE A 67 4.71 -18.31 7.81
N ALA A 68 5.86 -17.85 7.31
CA ALA A 68 6.29 -18.12 5.94
C ALA A 68 6.43 -19.63 5.66
N LYS A 69 6.92 -20.43 6.62
CA LYS A 69 6.95 -21.89 6.51
C LYS A 69 5.56 -22.51 6.46
N LEU A 70 4.60 -21.98 7.21
CA LEU A 70 3.21 -22.43 7.18
C LEU A 70 2.55 -22.16 5.82
N PHE A 71 2.80 -20.98 5.24
CA PHE A 71 2.29 -20.60 3.92
C PHE A 71 3.15 -21.10 2.75
N GLN A 72 4.34 -21.64 3.01
CA GLN A 72 5.29 -22.12 2.00
C GLN A 72 4.69 -23.05 0.95
N PRO A 73 3.86 -24.07 1.26
CA PRO A 73 3.30 -24.94 0.22
C PRO A 73 2.35 -24.20 -0.73
N ILE A 74 1.60 -23.23 -0.21
CA ILE A 74 0.67 -22.41 -1.00
C ILE A 74 1.46 -21.39 -1.84
N LEU A 75 2.44 -20.74 -1.24
CA LEU A 75 3.28 -19.75 -1.92
C LEU A 75 4.19 -20.39 -2.97
N ALA A 76 4.68 -21.61 -2.77
CA ALA A 76 5.47 -22.33 -3.77
C ALA A 76 4.63 -22.68 -5.01
N LEU A 77 3.32 -22.91 -4.85
CA LEU A 77 2.40 -23.15 -5.95
C LEU A 77 2.06 -21.83 -6.69
N LEU A 78 1.81 -20.76 -5.95
CA LEU A 78 1.43 -19.46 -6.53
C LEU A 78 2.60 -18.67 -7.10
N PHE A 79 3.80 -18.85 -6.55
CA PHE A 79 5.01 -18.13 -6.93
C PHE A 79 6.17 -19.08 -7.28
N PRO A 80 6.03 -19.92 -8.33
CA PRO A 80 7.04 -20.92 -8.70
C PRO A 80 8.39 -20.27 -9.08
N SER A 81 8.36 -19.13 -9.77
CA SER A 81 9.52 -18.40 -10.28
C SER A 81 10.43 -17.83 -9.17
N ILE A 82 9.85 -17.43 -8.03
CA ILE A 82 10.56 -16.81 -6.90
C ILE A 82 10.66 -17.74 -5.68
N SER A 83 10.35 -19.02 -5.84
CA SER A 83 10.36 -20.06 -4.78
C SER A 83 11.68 -20.16 -4.00
N ARG A 84 12.81 -19.72 -4.60
CA ARG A 84 14.14 -19.69 -3.95
C ARG A 84 14.41 -18.41 -3.13
N GLN A 85 13.59 -17.37 -3.30
CA GLN A 85 13.79 -16.07 -2.66
C GLN A 85 13.07 -15.97 -1.33
N LYS A 86 13.72 -16.49 -0.28
CA LYS A 86 13.15 -16.55 1.09
C LYS A 86 12.69 -15.19 1.62
N LYS A 87 13.40 -14.10 1.29
CA LYS A 87 13.07 -12.74 1.74
C LYS A 87 11.77 -12.21 1.13
N VAL A 88 11.61 -12.32 -0.18
CA VAL A 88 10.41 -11.84 -0.91
C VAL A 88 9.18 -12.67 -0.52
N LEU A 89 9.35 -14.00 -0.42
CA LEU A 89 8.28 -14.88 0.07
C LEU A 89 7.87 -14.57 1.51
N GLY A 90 8.82 -14.20 2.37
CA GLY A 90 8.53 -13.73 3.73
C GLY A 90 7.67 -12.47 3.74
N LEU A 91 7.99 -11.47 2.89
CA LEU A 91 7.20 -10.24 2.76
C LEU A 91 5.79 -10.49 2.21
N ILE A 92 5.66 -11.37 1.21
CA ILE A 92 4.35 -11.79 0.66
C ILE A 92 3.52 -12.48 1.74
N SER A 93 4.11 -13.45 2.45
CA SER A 93 3.43 -14.17 3.53
C SER A 93 2.97 -13.23 4.65
N LEU A 94 3.79 -12.24 4.97
CA LEU A 94 3.49 -11.26 6.01
C LEU A 94 2.40 -10.29 5.58
N THR A 95 2.39 -9.88 4.30
CA THR A 95 1.32 -9.06 3.74
C THR A 95 0.00 -9.82 3.70
N MET A 96 0.03 -11.10 3.32
CA MET A 96 -1.15 -11.96 3.31
C MET A 96 -1.68 -12.19 4.74
N ALA A 97 -0.80 -12.43 5.72
CA ALA A 97 -1.18 -12.54 7.12
C ALA A 97 -1.78 -11.24 7.66
N ALA A 98 -1.19 -10.08 7.34
CA ALA A 98 -1.74 -8.78 7.73
C ALA A 98 -3.13 -8.53 7.11
N ASN A 99 -3.32 -8.92 5.85
CA ASN A 99 -4.62 -8.83 5.17
C ASN A 99 -5.68 -9.74 5.82
N LEU A 100 -5.31 -10.99 6.14
CA LEU A 100 -6.20 -11.96 6.79
C LEU A 100 -6.55 -11.59 8.23
N LEU A 101 -5.64 -10.94 8.95
CA LEU A 101 -5.85 -10.49 10.34
C LEU A 101 -6.59 -9.15 10.45
N GLY A 102 -7.06 -8.59 9.32
CA GLY A 102 -7.75 -7.30 9.31
C GLY A 102 -6.84 -6.10 9.65
N LEU A 103 -5.52 -6.28 9.58
CA LEU A 103 -4.53 -5.24 9.84
C LEU A 103 -4.34 -4.32 8.61
N GLY A 104 -5.44 -3.87 8.01
CA GLY A 104 -5.47 -3.15 6.73
C GLY A 104 -4.59 -1.90 6.68
N ASN A 105 -4.39 -1.22 7.83
CA ASN A 105 -3.51 -0.05 7.94
C ASN A 105 -2.02 -0.37 7.74
N ILE A 106 -1.61 -1.64 7.84
CA ILE A 106 -0.23 -2.14 7.65
C ILE A 106 -0.10 -2.86 6.29
N THR A 107 -1.19 -3.44 5.79
CA THR A 107 -1.21 -4.15 4.51
C THR A 107 -0.76 -3.26 3.35
N THR A 108 -1.11 -1.97 3.36
CA THR A 108 -0.69 -1.01 2.33
C THR A 108 0.81 -0.72 2.32
N PRO A 109 1.45 -0.26 3.42
CA PRO A 109 2.90 -0.02 3.42
C PRO A 109 3.71 -1.31 3.23
N LEU A 110 3.25 -2.42 3.79
CA LEU A 110 3.90 -3.72 3.62
C LEU A 110 3.75 -4.26 2.19
N GLY A 111 2.57 -4.04 1.59
CA GLY A 111 2.30 -4.35 0.20
C GLY A 111 3.13 -3.51 -0.76
N LEU A 112 3.32 -2.22 -0.48
CA LEU A 112 4.23 -1.36 -1.26
C LEU A 112 5.67 -1.86 -1.18
N LYS A 113 6.16 -2.23 0.01
CA LYS A 113 7.51 -2.81 0.16
C LYS A 113 7.65 -4.12 -0.61
N THR A 114 6.63 -4.98 -0.56
CA THR A 114 6.58 -6.25 -1.32
C THR A 114 6.58 -5.99 -2.82
N MET A 115 5.81 -5.00 -3.28
CA MET A 115 5.79 -4.58 -4.69
C MET A 115 7.14 -4.06 -5.16
N THR A 116 7.83 -3.26 -4.36
CA THR A 116 9.18 -2.78 -4.71
C THR A 116 10.16 -3.95 -4.90
N GLU A 117 10.15 -4.93 -3.98
CA GLU A 117 11.04 -6.09 -4.08
C GLU A 117 10.65 -7.01 -5.26
N LEU A 118 9.36 -7.16 -5.57
CA LEU A 118 8.90 -7.87 -6.77
C LEU A 118 9.31 -7.14 -8.06
N GLN A 119 9.26 -5.81 -8.06
CA GLN A 119 9.66 -4.99 -9.20
C GLN A 119 11.17 -5.03 -9.44
N GLU A 120 12.00 -5.14 -8.41
CA GLU A 120 13.45 -5.34 -8.55
C GLU A 120 13.80 -6.67 -9.23
N LEU A 121 12.95 -7.68 -9.10
CA LEU A 121 13.10 -8.98 -9.74
C LEU A 121 12.50 -9.04 -11.15
N ASN A 122 11.76 -8.01 -11.53
CA ASN A 122 11.05 -7.98 -12.79
C ASN A 122 12.04 -7.74 -13.95
N PRO A 123 12.19 -8.71 -14.88
CA PRO A 123 13.09 -8.53 -16.03
C PRO A 123 12.63 -7.42 -16.98
N THR A 124 11.37 -7.00 -16.90
CA THR A 124 10.78 -5.94 -17.74
C THR A 124 10.06 -4.90 -16.87
N PRO A 125 10.76 -3.86 -16.39
CA PRO A 125 10.20 -2.88 -15.45
C PRO A 125 8.95 -2.14 -15.96
N GLU A 126 8.79 -2.00 -17.28
CA GLU A 126 7.65 -1.32 -17.90
C GLU A 126 6.37 -2.16 -17.93
N LYS A 127 6.43 -3.46 -17.61
CA LYS A 127 5.29 -4.39 -17.61
C LYS A 127 5.17 -5.06 -16.25
N ALA A 128 3.95 -5.22 -15.76
CA ALA A 128 3.72 -6.02 -14.55
C ALA A 128 4.12 -7.47 -14.81
N SER A 129 4.95 -8.05 -13.93
CA SER A 129 5.32 -9.46 -13.99
C SER A 129 4.19 -10.34 -13.46
N ASP A 130 4.23 -11.64 -13.76
CA ASP A 130 3.23 -12.61 -13.29
C ASP A 130 3.16 -12.66 -11.75
N GLU A 131 4.30 -12.46 -11.07
CA GLU A 131 4.38 -12.39 -9.61
C GLU A 131 3.67 -11.15 -9.07
N ILE A 132 3.86 -9.98 -9.71
CA ILE A 132 3.16 -8.74 -9.34
C ILE A 132 1.66 -8.93 -9.50
N CYS A 133 1.21 -9.48 -10.63
CA CYS A 133 -0.20 -9.76 -10.89
C CYS A 133 -0.80 -10.74 -9.87
N THR A 134 -0.09 -11.82 -9.56
CA THR A 134 -0.52 -12.85 -8.60
C THR A 134 -0.60 -12.29 -7.18
N PHE A 135 0.41 -11.51 -6.77
CA PHE A 135 0.40 -10.84 -5.47
C PHE A 135 -0.75 -9.84 -5.35
N LEU A 136 -0.99 -9.04 -6.39
CA LEU A 136 -2.08 -8.08 -6.41
C LEU A 136 -3.45 -8.79 -6.34
N ALA A 137 -3.62 -9.91 -7.05
CA ALA A 137 -4.84 -10.72 -6.99
C ALA A 137 -5.09 -11.31 -5.59
N LEU A 138 -4.04 -11.74 -4.88
CA LEU A 138 -4.13 -12.24 -3.50
C LEU A 138 -4.53 -11.15 -2.50
N VAL A 139 -3.90 -9.98 -2.59
CA VAL A 139 -4.09 -8.90 -1.61
C VAL A 139 -5.38 -8.11 -1.88
N LEU A 140 -5.72 -7.85 -3.15
CA LEU A 140 -6.94 -7.11 -3.53
C LEU A 140 -8.18 -8.00 -3.67
N GLY A 141 -8.01 -9.29 -3.94
CA GLY A 141 -9.11 -10.24 -4.19
C GLY A 141 -9.99 -10.56 -2.98
N GLY A 142 -9.78 -9.90 -1.84
CA GLY A 142 -10.67 -10.02 -0.69
C GLY A 142 -10.44 -11.27 0.17
N LEU A 143 -9.22 -11.78 0.24
CA LEU A 143 -8.79 -12.64 1.36
C LEU A 143 -8.64 -11.79 2.63
N SER A 144 -9.76 -11.24 3.09
CA SER A 144 -9.94 -10.58 4.38
C SER A 144 -10.95 -11.39 5.17
N LEU A 145 -10.59 -11.85 6.36
CA LEU A 145 -11.54 -12.42 7.31
C LEU A 145 -12.40 -11.29 7.92
#